data_AF-A0A497GXC2-F1
#
_entry.id   AF-A0A497GXC2-F1
#
_cell.length_a   1.000
_cell.length_b   1.000
_cell.length_c   1.000
_cell.angle_alpha   90.00
_cell.angle_beta   90.00
_cell.angle_gamma   90.00
#
_symmetry.space_group_name_H-M   'P 1'
#
loop_
_entity.id
_entity.type
_entity.pdbx_description
1 polymer ?
#
loop_
_entity_poly.entity_id
_entity_poly.type
_entity_poly.pdbx_seq_one_letter_code
_entity_poly.pdbx_strand_id
1 'polypeptide(L)'
;MKGDEERGGMGAFLAGIRILFNNPVTRAFLRKASERVKCVIDGEEVEVPAVYATLSKLAGSSVSCPLSTSVLSSFLEFVIKLGIKYLKGREEDVINALRDPALRRGVSLVMRGLGLYGVTVPQKMPAPFMIVWNFTNMCNLRCKHCYQRADRPLPDELTLQEKLELVDQLDKAGVAAIALSGGEPTIHPDFYRIISEISSRGMYAAVATNGWAFANMENLEKARRAGLRYVEVSLDSANPKKHDWFRGVEGSWERAVKTLENAVKLGISNTLAVTLTKVNMAEVEDILDLAESIGVWRVVFFNFVPVGRGKENLWLDLDPQEREEVLRTLFREMKRRKFQILSTAPQYGRVSLQLSDGKEVAPTHFYVGNDPVVRAVAEFVGGCGAGRIYAGIQPNGIVIPCVFMPIPVGNVRKTSFWEIWEHSSLLNDLRDKDKLKGFCGRCPYRYVCGGCRARAYGYFGDPLAPDPGCILNSSYWEELKRGEKAKVAVGQRPRKGGAGAGI
;
A
#
# COMPACT_ATOMS: atom_id res chain seq x y z
N MET A 1 -20.88 19.77 -27.11
CA MET A 1 -21.19 18.41 -27.61
C MET A 1 -19.97 17.85 -28.35
N LYS A 2 -19.03 17.22 -27.64
CA LYS A 2 -17.94 16.36 -28.16
C LYS A 2 -17.43 15.51 -26.98
N GLY A 3 -18.29 14.62 -26.46
CA GLY A 3 -18.03 13.92 -25.19
C GLY A 3 -18.39 12.43 -25.16
N ASP A 4 -18.83 11.84 -26.28
CA ASP A 4 -19.33 10.45 -26.30
C ASP A 4 -18.47 9.44 -27.07
N GLU A 5 -17.46 9.85 -27.85
CA GLU A 5 -16.67 8.90 -28.66
C GLU A 5 -15.60 8.11 -27.87
N GLU A 6 -15.10 8.60 -26.73
CA GLU A 6 -14.08 7.87 -25.93
C GLU A 6 -14.65 6.80 -24.98
N ARG A 7 -15.96 6.81 -24.71
CA ARG A 7 -16.60 5.78 -23.87
C ARG A 7 -16.64 4.40 -24.55
N GLY A 8 -16.56 4.36 -25.87
CA GLY A 8 -16.64 3.12 -26.67
C GLY A 8 -15.44 2.18 -26.50
N GLY A 9 -14.22 2.71 -26.38
CA GLY A 9 -13.00 1.88 -26.33
C GLY A 9 -12.82 1.10 -25.03
N MET A 10 -13.14 1.71 -23.88
CA MET A 10 -12.97 1.10 -22.57
C MET A 10 -14.07 0.08 -22.24
N GLY A 11 -15.32 0.39 -22.61
CA GLY A 11 -16.43 -0.56 -22.50
C GLY A 11 -16.17 -1.82 -23.33
N ALA A 12 -15.66 -1.65 -24.55
CA ALA A 12 -15.24 -2.75 -25.42
C ALA A 12 -14.04 -3.53 -24.85
N PHE A 13 -13.04 -2.85 -24.27
CA PHE A 13 -11.89 -3.51 -23.64
C PHE A 13 -12.30 -4.41 -22.45
N LEU A 14 -13.07 -3.86 -21.51
CA LEU A 14 -13.57 -4.63 -20.36
C LEU A 14 -14.53 -5.74 -20.80
N ALA A 15 -15.36 -5.50 -21.83
CA ALA A 15 -16.21 -6.54 -22.40
C ALA A 15 -15.39 -7.68 -23.03
N GLY A 16 -14.33 -7.35 -23.78
CA GLY A 16 -13.41 -8.34 -24.38
C GLY A 16 -12.69 -9.18 -23.33
N ILE A 17 -12.14 -8.53 -22.28
CA ILE A 17 -11.52 -9.23 -21.14
C ILE A 17 -12.56 -10.11 -20.42
N ARG A 18 -13.79 -9.62 -20.20
CA ARG A 18 -14.86 -10.42 -19.61
C ARG A 18 -15.20 -11.64 -20.45
N ILE A 19 -15.32 -11.51 -21.77
CA ILE A 19 -15.60 -12.64 -22.67
C ILE A 19 -14.49 -13.70 -22.55
N LEU A 20 -13.22 -13.26 -22.56
CA LEU A 20 -12.08 -14.16 -22.50
C LEU A 20 -11.96 -14.88 -21.14
N PHE A 21 -12.08 -14.14 -20.04
CA PHE A 21 -11.76 -14.63 -18.69
C PHE A 21 -12.97 -15.05 -17.84
N ASN A 22 -14.20 -14.68 -18.20
CA ASN A 22 -15.40 -15.17 -17.51
C ASN A 22 -15.94 -16.48 -18.08
N ASN A 23 -15.40 -16.97 -19.20
CA ASN A 23 -15.75 -18.28 -19.74
C ASN A 23 -15.37 -19.41 -18.75
N PRO A 24 -16.27 -20.38 -18.46
CA PRO A 24 -15.99 -21.51 -17.57
C PRO A 24 -14.71 -22.28 -17.87
N VAL A 25 -14.35 -22.46 -19.15
CA VAL A 25 -13.15 -23.18 -19.58
C VAL A 25 -11.89 -22.42 -19.17
N THR A 26 -11.81 -21.12 -19.51
CA THR A 26 -10.68 -20.27 -19.10
C THR A 26 -10.55 -20.21 -17.57
N ARG A 27 -11.68 -20.11 -16.85
CA ARG A 27 -11.66 -20.09 -15.39
C ARG A 27 -11.19 -21.40 -14.78
N ALA A 28 -11.64 -22.54 -15.29
CA ALA A 28 -11.18 -23.86 -14.85
C ALA A 28 -9.67 -24.04 -15.12
N PHE A 29 -9.21 -23.61 -16.28
CA PHE A 29 -7.80 -23.57 -16.63
C PHE A 29 -6.98 -22.73 -15.65
N LEU A 30 -7.40 -21.48 -15.39
CA LEU A 30 -6.69 -20.58 -14.47
C LEU A 30 -6.68 -21.10 -13.03
N ARG A 31 -7.76 -21.75 -12.58
CA ARG A 31 -7.80 -22.43 -11.27
C ARG A 31 -6.75 -23.53 -11.21
N LYS A 32 -6.69 -24.39 -12.22
CA LYS A 32 -5.69 -25.46 -12.32
C LYS A 32 -4.27 -24.90 -12.35
N ALA A 33 -4.04 -23.83 -13.10
CA ALA A 33 -2.77 -23.10 -13.17
C ALA A 33 -2.34 -22.45 -11.85
N SER A 34 -3.27 -22.22 -10.94
CA SER A 34 -3.02 -21.64 -9.63
C SER A 34 -2.75 -22.68 -8.54
N GLU A 35 -2.91 -23.97 -8.84
CA GLU A 35 -2.56 -25.05 -7.91
C GLU A 35 -1.05 -25.13 -7.72
N ARG A 36 -0.63 -25.42 -6.48
CA ARG A 36 0.78 -25.59 -6.16
C ARG A 36 1.29 -26.93 -6.68
N VAL A 37 2.47 -26.90 -7.26
CA VAL A 37 3.18 -28.06 -7.79
C VAL A 37 4.61 -28.04 -7.25
N LYS A 38 5.15 -29.23 -6.99
CA LYS A 38 6.57 -29.38 -6.66
C LYS A 38 7.37 -29.29 -7.94
N CYS A 39 8.30 -28.35 -8.01
CA CYS A 39 9.20 -28.17 -9.14
C CYS A 39 10.63 -27.95 -8.62
N VAL A 40 11.61 -28.17 -9.49
CA VAL A 40 12.98 -27.72 -9.27
C VAL A 40 13.17 -26.45 -10.08
N ILE A 41 13.49 -25.34 -9.42
CA ILE A 41 13.79 -24.05 -10.06
C ILE A 41 15.21 -23.67 -9.70
N ASP A 42 16.10 -23.53 -10.70
CA ASP A 42 17.50 -23.17 -10.50
C ASP A 42 18.25 -24.05 -9.49
N GLY A 43 17.89 -25.35 -9.48
CA GLY A 43 18.48 -26.37 -8.60
C GLY A 43 17.83 -26.51 -7.23
N GLU A 44 16.87 -25.65 -6.87
CA GLU A 44 16.17 -25.70 -5.59
C GLU A 44 14.79 -26.34 -5.72
N GLU A 45 14.45 -27.23 -4.79
CA GLU A 45 13.11 -27.78 -4.67
C GLU A 45 12.15 -26.75 -4.09
N VAL A 46 11.13 -26.41 -4.85
CA VAL A 46 10.11 -25.43 -4.45
C VAL A 46 8.72 -25.98 -4.71
N GLU A 47 7.78 -25.61 -3.85
CA GLU A 47 6.36 -25.87 -4.07
C GLU A 47 5.68 -24.54 -4.41
N VAL A 48 5.30 -24.32 -5.66
CA VAL A 48 4.79 -23.02 -6.15
C VAL A 48 3.62 -23.21 -7.13
N PRO A 49 2.77 -22.20 -7.35
CA PRO A 49 1.74 -22.27 -8.39
C PRO A 49 2.34 -22.61 -9.76
N ALA A 50 1.66 -23.44 -10.55
CA ALA A 50 2.12 -23.80 -11.90
C ALA A 50 2.34 -22.56 -12.81
N VAL A 51 1.50 -21.53 -12.64
CA VAL A 51 1.68 -20.23 -13.29
C VAL A 51 3.01 -19.57 -12.88
N TYR A 52 3.39 -19.61 -11.61
CA TYR A 52 4.64 -19.04 -11.13
C TYR A 52 5.86 -19.76 -11.73
N ALA A 53 5.82 -21.09 -11.77
CA ALA A 53 6.86 -21.89 -12.43
C ALA A 53 6.99 -21.54 -13.93
N THR A 54 5.86 -21.37 -14.61
CA THR A 54 5.82 -20.94 -16.02
C THR A 54 6.44 -19.55 -16.22
N LEU A 55 6.08 -18.59 -15.37
CA LEU A 55 6.66 -17.24 -15.40
C LEU A 55 8.17 -17.26 -15.09
N SER A 56 8.62 -18.17 -14.23
CA SER A 56 10.04 -18.36 -13.92
C SER A 56 10.82 -18.86 -15.14
N LYS A 57 10.25 -19.83 -15.87
CA LYS A 57 10.82 -20.31 -17.14
C LYS A 57 10.90 -19.17 -18.18
N LEU A 58 9.85 -18.36 -18.30
CA LEU A 58 9.84 -17.19 -19.19
C LEU A 58 10.90 -16.15 -18.82
N ALA A 59 11.19 -15.99 -17.52
CA ALA A 59 12.22 -15.09 -17.03
C ALA A 59 13.65 -15.61 -17.24
N GLY A 60 13.82 -16.85 -17.74
CA GLY A 60 15.09 -17.48 -18.03
C GLY A 60 15.61 -18.46 -16.96
N SER A 61 14.83 -18.74 -15.90
CA SER A 61 15.20 -19.77 -14.92
C SER A 61 15.12 -21.18 -15.53
N SER A 62 15.99 -22.06 -15.06
CA SER A 62 15.88 -23.50 -15.30
C SER A 62 14.73 -24.05 -14.46
N VAL A 63 13.73 -24.66 -15.11
CA VAL A 63 12.50 -25.15 -14.44
C VAL A 63 12.21 -26.58 -14.86
N SER A 64 12.12 -27.48 -13.89
CA SER A 64 11.67 -28.86 -14.07
C SER A 64 10.44 -29.12 -13.19
N CYS A 65 9.32 -29.49 -13.81
CA CYS A 65 8.04 -29.75 -13.16
C CYS A 65 7.43 -31.07 -13.67
N PRO A 66 6.44 -31.67 -12.96
CA PRO A 66 5.73 -32.85 -13.42
C PRO A 66 5.10 -32.66 -14.81
N LEU A 67 5.03 -33.73 -15.62
CA LEU A 67 4.59 -33.68 -17.02
C LEU A 67 3.23 -33.01 -17.23
N SER A 68 2.29 -33.18 -16.29
CA SER A 68 0.97 -32.55 -16.28
C SER A 68 1.03 -31.02 -16.25
N THR A 69 2.12 -30.45 -15.74
CA THR A 69 2.38 -29.00 -15.65
C THR A 69 2.93 -28.44 -16.96
N SER A 70 3.71 -29.23 -17.71
CA SER A 70 4.37 -28.76 -18.95
C SER A 70 3.39 -28.35 -20.06
N VAL A 71 2.26 -29.06 -20.17
CA VAL A 71 1.18 -28.72 -21.12
C VAL A 71 0.51 -27.41 -20.73
N LEU A 72 0.23 -27.24 -19.43
CA LEU A 72 -0.36 -26.04 -18.85
C LEU A 72 0.55 -24.82 -19.04
N SER A 73 1.85 -24.99 -18.84
CA SER A 73 2.86 -23.96 -19.05
C SER A 73 2.93 -23.48 -20.49
N SER A 74 2.83 -24.38 -21.46
CA SER A 74 2.87 -24.03 -22.89
C SER A 74 1.68 -23.17 -23.30
N PHE A 75 0.48 -23.48 -22.79
CA PHE A 75 -0.71 -22.65 -23.02
C PHE A 75 -0.64 -21.31 -22.29
N LEU A 76 -0.19 -21.29 -21.03
CA LEU A 76 0.00 -20.05 -20.27
C LEU A 76 0.99 -19.10 -20.96
N GLU A 77 2.09 -19.64 -21.46
CA GLU A 77 3.09 -18.88 -22.21
C GLU A 77 2.47 -18.27 -23.47
N PHE A 78 1.67 -19.03 -24.22
CA PHE A 78 0.92 -18.50 -25.36
C PHE A 78 -0.04 -17.36 -24.95
N VAL A 79 -0.81 -17.53 -23.87
CA VAL A 79 -1.74 -16.50 -23.38
C VAL A 79 -0.99 -15.23 -22.95
N ILE A 80 0.15 -15.37 -22.27
CA ILE A 80 0.98 -14.24 -21.85
C ILE A 80 1.52 -13.50 -23.08
N LYS A 81 2.12 -14.21 -24.04
CA LYS A 81 2.64 -13.61 -25.29
C LYS A 81 1.55 -12.92 -26.09
N LEU A 82 0.36 -13.52 -26.18
CA LEU A 82 -0.79 -12.92 -26.82
C LEU A 82 -1.24 -11.63 -26.10
N GLY A 83 -1.26 -11.65 -24.77
CA GLY A 83 -1.57 -10.48 -23.94
C GLY A 83 -0.58 -9.33 -24.14
N ILE A 84 0.72 -9.63 -24.18
CA ILE A 84 1.80 -8.66 -24.46
C ILE A 84 1.56 -7.99 -25.83
N LYS A 85 1.32 -8.80 -26.87
CA LYS A 85 1.05 -8.31 -28.23
C LYS A 85 -0.21 -7.44 -28.28
N TYR A 86 -1.28 -7.87 -27.61
CA TYR A 86 -2.54 -7.13 -27.58
C TYR A 86 -2.42 -5.78 -26.85
N LEU A 87 -1.66 -5.73 -25.75
CA LEU A 87 -1.38 -4.52 -24.99
C LEU A 87 -0.29 -3.64 -25.63
N LYS A 88 0.22 -3.99 -26.82
CA LYS A 88 1.34 -3.31 -27.50
C LYS A 88 2.60 -3.20 -26.62
N GLY A 89 2.78 -4.12 -25.67
CA GLY A 89 3.96 -4.18 -24.82
C GLY A 89 5.18 -4.74 -25.58
N ARG A 90 6.39 -4.34 -25.18
CA ARG A 90 7.63 -4.99 -25.64
C ARG A 90 7.86 -6.25 -24.83
N GLU A 91 7.97 -7.38 -25.50
CA GLU A 91 8.16 -8.69 -24.86
C GLU A 91 9.40 -8.73 -23.96
N GLU A 92 10.50 -8.12 -24.41
CA GLU A 92 11.75 -8.04 -23.65
C GLU A 92 11.59 -7.28 -22.32
N ASP A 93 10.83 -6.19 -22.30
CA ASP A 93 10.56 -5.43 -21.06
C ASP A 93 9.78 -6.29 -20.05
N VAL A 94 8.79 -7.04 -20.54
CA VAL A 94 7.96 -7.91 -19.70
C VAL A 94 8.78 -9.07 -19.15
N ILE A 95 9.61 -9.70 -19.97
CA ILE A 95 10.52 -10.77 -19.53
C ILE A 95 11.52 -10.24 -18.49
N ASN A 96 12.10 -9.06 -18.73
CA ASN A 96 13.02 -8.43 -17.78
C ASN A 96 12.34 -8.12 -16.45
N ALA A 97 11.09 -7.64 -16.47
CA ALA A 97 10.30 -7.42 -15.25
C ALA A 97 10.02 -8.74 -14.51
N LEU A 98 9.70 -9.82 -15.22
CA LEU A 98 9.42 -11.12 -14.63
C LEU A 98 10.64 -11.79 -13.96
N ARG A 99 11.86 -11.26 -14.15
CA ARG A 99 13.02 -11.70 -13.36
C ARG A 99 12.83 -11.45 -11.87
N ASP A 100 12.07 -10.40 -11.50
CA ASP A 100 11.71 -10.13 -10.12
C ASP A 100 10.69 -11.18 -9.59
N PRO A 101 11.06 -11.98 -8.57
CA PRO A 101 10.14 -12.94 -7.94
C PRO A 101 8.84 -12.30 -7.42
N ALA A 102 8.91 -11.07 -6.90
CA ALA A 102 7.74 -10.39 -6.36
C ALA A 102 6.74 -10.00 -7.47
N LEU A 103 7.24 -9.65 -8.65
CA LEU A 103 6.37 -9.40 -9.82
C LEU A 103 5.71 -10.68 -10.30
N ARG A 104 6.45 -11.81 -10.35
CA ARG A 104 5.86 -13.12 -10.65
C ARG A 104 4.75 -13.50 -9.66
N ARG A 105 4.94 -13.25 -8.37
CA ARG A 105 3.91 -13.42 -7.33
C ARG A 105 2.68 -12.55 -7.62
N GLY A 106 2.89 -11.28 -7.94
CA GLY A 106 1.81 -10.36 -8.31
C GLY A 106 0.99 -10.86 -9.49
N VAL A 107 1.65 -11.25 -10.59
CA VAL A 107 0.96 -11.81 -11.77
C VAL A 107 0.21 -13.09 -11.42
N SER A 108 0.83 -13.99 -10.63
CA SER A 108 0.19 -15.22 -10.15
C SER A 108 -1.08 -14.93 -9.33
N LEU A 109 -1.08 -13.91 -8.48
CA LEU A 109 -2.26 -13.51 -7.69
C LEU A 109 -3.38 -13.00 -8.58
N VAL A 110 -3.08 -12.19 -9.60
CA VAL A 110 -4.06 -11.69 -10.58
C VAL A 110 -4.71 -12.88 -11.30
N MET A 111 -3.90 -13.80 -11.84
CA MET A 111 -4.41 -14.96 -12.56
C MET A 111 -5.28 -15.87 -11.67
N ARG A 112 -4.86 -16.09 -10.43
CA ARG A 112 -5.67 -16.83 -9.45
C ARG A 112 -6.99 -16.12 -9.13
N GLY A 113 -6.97 -14.80 -8.99
CA GLY A 113 -8.17 -13.99 -8.79
C GLY A 113 -9.15 -14.08 -9.95
N LEU A 114 -8.65 -14.01 -11.19
CA LEU A 114 -9.46 -14.21 -12.40
C LEU A 114 -10.06 -15.64 -12.46
N GLY A 115 -9.29 -16.67 -12.10
CA GLY A 115 -9.80 -18.04 -12.05
C GLY A 115 -10.89 -18.24 -11.00
N LEU A 116 -10.69 -17.72 -9.79
CA LEU A 116 -11.62 -17.88 -8.68
C LEU A 116 -12.88 -17.04 -8.86
N TYR A 117 -12.74 -15.73 -9.08
CA TYR A 117 -13.84 -14.76 -9.02
C TYR A 117 -14.28 -14.25 -10.40
N GLY A 118 -13.55 -14.55 -11.47
CA GLY A 118 -13.74 -13.90 -12.76
C GLY A 118 -13.26 -12.46 -12.73
N VAL A 119 -13.63 -11.71 -13.77
CA VAL A 119 -13.34 -10.29 -13.92
C VAL A 119 -14.32 -9.47 -13.09
N THR A 120 -13.81 -8.79 -12.07
CA THR A 120 -14.57 -7.94 -11.14
C THR A 120 -14.03 -6.51 -11.17
N VAL A 121 -14.86 -5.52 -10.84
CA VAL A 121 -14.44 -4.10 -10.79
C VAL A 121 -14.85 -3.52 -9.43
N PRO A 122 -13.89 -3.15 -8.56
CA PRO A 122 -12.46 -3.31 -8.75
C PRO A 122 -12.06 -4.79 -8.47
N GLN A 123 -10.96 -5.31 -9.01
CA GLN A 123 -10.72 -6.77 -9.01
C GLN A 123 -10.59 -7.38 -7.61
N LYS A 124 -11.32 -8.45 -7.33
CA LYS A 124 -11.17 -9.27 -6.11
C LYS A 124 -9.91 -10.12 -6.25
N MET A 125 -9.06 -10.05 -5.21
CA MET A 125 -7.81 -10.80 -5.16
C MET A 125 -7.87 -11.90 -4.08
N PRO A 126 -7.27 -13.06 -4.35
CA PRO A 126 -7.24 -14.19 -3.43
C PRO A 126 -6.40 -13.91 -2.17
N ALA A 127 -5.40 -13.03 -2.29
CA ALA A 127 -4.61 -12.50 -1.19
C ALA A 127 -4.22 -11.05 -1.52
N PRO A 128 -3.81 -10.21 -0.56
CA PRO A 128 -3.32 -8.88 -0.86
C PRO A 128 -1.98 -8.94 -1.59
N PHE A 129 -1.69 -7.95 -2.42
CA PHE A 129 -0.35 -7.77 -2.97
C PHE A 129 0.64 -7.40 -1.88
N MET A 130 0.23 -6.53 -0.96
CA MET A 130 1.08 -5.99 0.09
C MET A 130 0.46 -6.18 1.47
N ILE A 131 1.28 -6.64 2.40
CA ILE A 131 1.02 -6.54 3.84
C ILE A 131 1.88 -5.42 4.40
N VAL A 132 1.27 -4.51 5.17
CA VAL A 132 2.03 -3.70 6.11
C VAL A 132 1.93 -4.33 7.48
N TRP A 133 3.06 -4.79 7.97
CA TRP A 133 3.14 -5.42 9.27
C TRP A 133 3.68 -4.42 10.28
N ASN A 134 2.82 -3.99 11.20
CA ASN A 134 3.26 -3.31 12.40
C ASN A 134 4.07 -4.31 13.24
N PHE A 135 5.38 -4.29 13.04
CA PHE A 135 6.31 -5.35 13.42
C PHE A 135 6.50 -5.45 14.94
N THR A 136 6.46 -4.29 15.58
CA THR A 136 6.55 -4.09 17.03
C THR A 136 5.84 -2.79 17.37
N ASN A 137 5.44 -2.62 18.63
CA ASN A 137 4.98 -1.34 19.16
C ASN A 137 6.11 -0.52 19.80
N MET A 138 7.30 -1.10 19.94
CA MET A 138 8.50 -0.40 20.40
C MET A 138 8.87 0.74 19.43
N CYS A 139 9.05 1.95 19.94
CA CYS A 139 9.53 3.08 19.14
C CYS A 139 10.40 4.02 19.97
N ASN A 140 11.47 4.51 19.36
CA ASN A 140 12.38 5.50 19.95
C ASN A 140 11.93 6.96 19.72
N LEU A 141 10.82 7.20 19.01
CA LEU A 141 10.23 8.55 18.81
C LEU A 141 8.86 8.70 19.48
N ARG A 142 8.34 9.94 19.53
CA ARG A 142 7.05 10.28 20.17
C ARG A 142 6.20 11.21 19.28
N CYS A 143 6.10 10.87 17.99
CA CYS A 143 5.45 11.71 16.97
C CYS A 143 4.01 12.06 17.32
N LYS A 144 3.61 13.33 17.11
CA LYS A 144 2.27 13.85 17.46
C LYS A 144 1.11 13.19 16.70
N HIS A 145 1.37 12.73 15.48
CA HIS A 145 0.36 12.13 14.58
C HIS A 145 0.37 10.60 14.58
N CYS A 146 1.21 9.94 15.40
CA CYS A 146 1.50 8.51 15.28
C CYS A 146 0.22 7.65 15.33
N TYR A 147 -0.09 6.98 14.22
CA TYR A 147 -1.29 6.15 14.08
C TYR A 147 -1.26 4.93 15.02
N GLN A 148 -0.08 4.36 15.25
CA GLN A 148 0.12 3.18 16.09
C GLN A 148 0.08 3.53 17.59
N ARG A 149 0.22 4.83 17.94
CA ARG A 149 0.48 5.28 19.32
C ARG A 149 1.68 4.51 19.94
N ALA A 150 2.70 4.24 19.13
CA ALA A 150 3.85 3.43 19.52
C ALA A 150 4.61 4.03 20.71
N ASP A 151 5.07 3.15 21.60
CA ASP A 151 5.84 3.44 22.81
C ASP A 151 6.78 2.28 23.18
N ARG A 152 6.34 1.36 24.04
CA ARG A 152 7.02 0.15 24.48
C ARG A 152 6.48 -1.06 23.72
N PRO A 153 7.20 -2.20 23.68
CA PRO A 153 6.62 -3.43 23.13
C PRO A 153 5.27 -3.76 23.78
N LEU A 154 4.33 -4.30 22.99
CA LEU A 154 3.13 -4.89 23.57
C LEU A 154 3.51 -6.13 24.40
N PRO A 155 2.76 -6.45 25.46
CA PRO A 155 3.04 -7.63 26.27
C PRO A 155 2.84 -8.94 25.50
N ASP A 156 2.06 -8.92 24.42
CA ASP A 156 1.64 -10.09 23.65
C ASP A 156 2.14 -10.09 22.19
N GLU A 157 3.24 -9.36 21.90
CA GLU A 157 3.88 -9.39 20.57
C GLU A 157 4.22 -10.82 20.14
N LEU A 158 4.25 -11.06 18.82
CA LEU A 158 4.68 -12.33 18.26
C LEU A 158 6.14 -12.59 18.65
N THR A 159 6.41 -13.80 19.13
CA THR A 159 7.79 -14.29 19.30
C THR A 159 8.48 -14.43 17.95
N LEU A 160 9.81 -14.56 17.92
CA LEU A 160 10.54 -14.81 16.67
C LEU A 160 10.00 -16.03 15.90
N GLN A 161 9.66 -17.11 16.60
CA GLN A 161 9.10 -18.31 15.98
C GLN A 161 7.76 -18.01 15.31
N GLU A 162 6.84 -17.35 16.02
CA GLU A 162 5.54 -16.95 15.45
C GLU A 162 5.68 -15.94 14.30
N LYS A 163 6.71 -15.08 14.35
CA LYS A 163 7.04 -14.16 13.25
C LYS A 163 7.45 -14.93 12.00
N LEU A 164 8.29 -15.96 12.13
CA LEU A 164 8.70 -16.82 11.02
C LEU A 164 7.51 -17.61 10.45
N GLU A 165 6.66 -18.15 11.33
CA GLU A 165 5.42 -18.83 10.94
C GLU A 165 4.44 -17.90 10.22
N LEU A 166 4.33 -16.64 10.64
CA LEU A 166 3.54 -15.65 9.91
C LEU A 166 4.10 -15.43 8.50
N VAL A 167 5.42 -15.28 8.34
CA VAL A 167 6.03 -15.14 7.02
C VAL A 167 5.72 -16.36 6.13
N ASP A 168 5.74 -17.57 6.69
CA ASP A 168 5.32 -18.79 6.00
C ASP A 168 3.84 -18.78 5.58
N GLN A 169 2.94 -18.34 6.46
CA GLN A 169 1.52 -18.21 6.13
C GLN A 169 1.29 -17.22 4.97
N LEU A 170 1.98 -16.08 4.97
CA LEU A 170 1.86 -15.06 3.93
C LEU A 170 2.45 -15.53 2.59
N ASP A 171 3.54 -16.27 2.63
CA ASP A 171 4.12 -16.91 1.47
C ASP A 171 3.17 -17.93 0.83
N LYS A 172 2.57 -18.82 1.64
CA LYS A 172 1.56 -19.80 1.18
C LYS A 172 0.32 -19.12 0.60
N ALA A 173 -0.09 -17.98 1.17
CA ALA A 173 -1.18 -17.17 0.61
C ALA A 173 -0.84 -16.54 -0.75
N GLY A 174 0.45 -16.40 -1.06
CA GLY A 174 0.96 -15.83 -2.31
C GLY A 174 1.22 -14.33 -2.26
N VAL A 175 1.33 -13.74 -1.06
CA VAL A 175 1.64 -12.31 -0.87
C VAL A 175 2.91 -11.95 -1.64
N ALA A 176 2.91 -10.80 -2.31
CA ALA A 176 4.01 -10.36 -3.16
C ALA A 176 5.01 -9.46 -2.41
N ALA A 177 4.54 -8.67 -1.45
CA ALA A 177 5.34 -7.70 -0.71
C ALA A 177 4.96 -7.64 0.77
N ILE A 178 5.97 -7.47 1.63
CA ILE A 178 5.78 -7.19 3.05
C ILE A 178 6.58 -5.94 3.40
N ALA A 179 5.88 -4.93 3.90
CA ALA A 179 6.47 -3.71 4.44
C ALA A 179 6.41 -3.74 5.96
N LEU A 180 7.57 -3.77 6.62
CA LEU A 180 7.65 -3.66 8.08
C LEU A 180 7.45 -2.21 8.51
N SER A 181 6.58 -1.99 9.50
CA SER A 181 6.20 -0.67 10.03
C SER A 181 5.77 -0.79 11.51
N GLY A 182 4.91 0.10 12.00
CA GLY A 182 4.32 0.07 13.35
C GLY A 182 4.95 1.07 14.30
N GLY A 183 5.68 0.57 15.30
CA GLY A 183 6.68 1.34 16.01
C GLY A 183 7.88 1.63 15.10
N GLU A 184 9.10 1.40 15.59
CA GLU A 184 10.31 1.47 14.77
C GLU A 184 10.87 0.06 14.54
N PRO A 185 10.68 -0.56 13.35
CA PRO A 185 11.17 -1.91 13.09
C PRO A 185 12.69 -2.05 13.22
N THR A 186 13.45 -1.04 12.79
CA THR A 186 14.90 -1.15 12.61
C THR A 186 15.70 -1.25 13.91
N ILE A 187 15.07 -0.94 15.05
CA ILE A 187 15.67 -1.08 16.38
C ILE A 187 15.32 -2.41 17.05
N HIS A 188 14.47 -3.23 16.42
CA HIS A 188 14.06 -4.52 16.97
C HIS A 188 15.12 -5.61 16.67
N PRO A 189 15.48 -6.48 17.64
CA PRO A 189 16.52 -7.49 17.46
C PRO A 189 16.26 -8.46 16.28
N ASP A 190 15.01 -8.89 16.11
CA ASP A 190 14.62 -9.81 15.03
C ASP A 190 14.60 -9.20 13.61
N PHE A 191 14.80 -7.88 13.46
CA PHE A 191 14.55 -7.17 12.20
C PHE A 191 15.29 -7.79 11.00
N TYR A 192 16.61 -7.96 11.10
CA TYR A 192 17.42 -8.50 10.02
C TYR A 192 17.06 -9.95 9.67
N ARG A 193 16.71 -10.76 10.68
CA ARG A 193 16.32 -12.16 10.48
C ARG A 193 15.02 -12.24 9.68
N ILE A 194 14.05 -11.40 10.01
CA ILE A 194 12.75 -11.38 9.32
C ILE A 194 12.87 -10.79 7.90
N ILE A 195 13.70 -9.77 7.67
CA ILE A 195 14.01 -9.30 6.31
C ILE A 195 14.59 -10.44 5.46
N SER A 196 15.54 -11.22 6.01
CA SER A 196 16.12 -12.37 5.33
C SER A 196 15.08 -13.45 5.01
N GLU A 197 14.16 -13.73 5.94
CA GLU A 197 13.10 -14.73 5.73
C GLU A 197 12.08 -14.28 4.67
N ILE A 198 11.73 -13.00 4.64
CA ILE A 198 10.84 -12.45 3.61
C ILE A 198 11.50 -12.55 2.23
N SER A 199 12.77 -12.14 2.15
CA SER A 199 13.52 -12.11 0.89
C SER A 199 13.80 -13.51 0.35
N SER A 200 14.15 -14.49 1.19
CA SER A 200 14.45 -15.86 0.75
C SER A 200 13.24 -16.54 0.09
N ARG A 201 12.02 -16.13 0.46
CA ARG A 201 10.78 -16.60 -0.16
C ARG A 201 10.41 -15.86 -1.44
N GLY A 202 11.26 -14.95 -1.91
CA GLY A 202 11.00 -14.14 -3.11
C GLY A 202 9.88 -13.11 -2.93
N MET A 203 9.55 -12.74 -1.69
CA MET A 203 8.67 -11.60 -1.41
C MET A 203 9.50 -10.31 -1.38
N TYR A 204 8.88 -9.21 -1.79
CA TYR A 204 9.51 -7.89 -1.74
C TYR A 204 9.58 -7.39 -0.30
N ALA A 205 10.78 -7.39 0.29
CA ALA A 205 11.02 -6.89 1.64
C ALA A 205 11.20 -5.36 1.62
N ALA A 206 10.33 -4.67 2.35
CA ALA A 206 10.29 -3.22 2.48
C ALA A 206 10.23 -2.80 3.96
N VAL A 207 10.65 -1.58 4.27
CA VAL A 207 10.51 -1.00 5.61
C VAL A 207 10.14 0.47 5.56
N ALA A 208 9.22 0.87 6.44
CA ALA A 208 9.00 2.26 6.81
C ALA A 208 9.73 2.53 8.13
N THR A 209 10.59 3.55 8.16
CA THR A 209 11.47 3.86 9.29
C THR A 209 11.51 5.35 9.56
N ASN A 210 11.80 5.71 10.81
CA ASN A 210 12.16 7.07 11.20
C ASN A 210 13.62 7.44 10.86
N GLY A 211 14.42 6.50 10.37
CA GLY A 211 15.80 6.75 9.93
C GLY A 211 16.85 6.71 11.04
N TRP A 212 16.47 6.49 12.30
CA TRP A 212 17.42 6.56 13.41
C TRP A 212 18.57 5.55 13.29
N ALA A 213 18.26 4.28 13.04
CA ALA A 213 19.26 3.22 12.95
C ALA A 213 20.05 3.28 11.64
N PHE A 214 19.40 3.62 10.52
CA PHE A 214 19.99 3.61 9.18
C PHE A 214 20.74 4.89 8.80
N ALA A 215 20.72 5.92 9.65
CA ALA A 215 21.70 7.00 9.58
C ALA A 215 23.13 6.46 9.70
N ASN A 216 23.31 5.33 10.40
CA ASN A 216 24.54 4.54 10.34
C ASN A 216 24.53 3.66 9.06
N MET A 217 25.51 3.87 8.19
CA MET A 217 25.66 3.17 6.91
C MET A 217 25.76 1.64 7.07
N GLU A 218 26.47 1.15 8.09
CA GLU A 218 26.69 -0.28 8.30
C GLU A 218 25.37 -1.02 8.59
N ASN A 219 24.48 -0.40 9.38
CA ASN A 219 23.15 -0.94 9.67
C ASN A 219 22.32 -1.06 8.38
N LEU A 220 22.32 -0.03 7.54
CA LEU A 220 21.59 -0.06 6.27
C LEU A 220 22.18 -1.08 5.30
N GLU A 221 23.51 -1.17 5.22
CA GLU A 221 24.17 -2.17 4.38
C GLU A 221 23.88 -3.60 4.85
N LYS A 222 23.85 -3.83 6.16
CA LYS A 222 23.43 -5.10 6.75
C LYS A 222 21.99 -5.44 6.37
N ALA A 223 21.08 -4.46 6.38
CA ALA A 223 19.70 -4.67 5.95
C ALA A 223 19.62 -4.99 4.45
N ARG A 224 20.39 -4.28 3.61
CA ARG A 224 20.49 -4.55 2.17
C ARG A 224 21.00 -5.97 1.90
N ARG A 225 22.06 -6.42 2.59
CA ARG A 225 22.60 -7.78 2.49
C ARG A 225 21.58 -8.85 2.94
N ALA A 226 20.74 -8.53 3.92
CA ALA A 226 19.63 -9.39 4.32
C ALA A 226 18.49 -9.45 3.28
N GLY A 227 18.54 -8.64 2.21
CA GLY A 227 17.52 -8.63 1.16
C GLY A 227 16.50 -7.50 1.25
N LEU A 228 16.74 -6.46 2.07
CA LEU A 228 15.91 -5.26 2.05
C LEU A 228 16.03 -4.53 0.71
N ARG A 229 14.89 -4.29 0.05
CA ARG A 229 14.84 -3.68 -1.30
C ARG A 229 14.30 -2.26 -1.31
N TYR A 230 13.55 -1.87 -0.29
CA TYR A 230 12.93 -0.55 -0.19
C TYR A 230 12.98 0.05 1.20
N VAL A 231 13.33 1.33 1.27
CA VAL A 231 13.35 2.11 2.51
C VAL A 231 12.49 3.36 2.32
N GLU A 232 11.46 3.47 3.15
CA GLU A 232 10.64 4.66 3.28
C GLU A 232 11.02 5.41 4.55
N VAL A 233 11.61 6.59 4.40
CA VAL A 233 12.10 7.40 5.50
C VAL A 233 11.14 8.54 5.78
N SER A 234 10.68 8.58 7.02
CA SER A 234 9.80 9.61 7.54
C SER A 234 10.48 10.98 7.67
N LEU A 235 10.08 11.98 6.88
CA LEU A 235 10.56 13.37 6.95
C LEU A 235 9.42 14.36 6.69
N ASP A 236 8.89 15.02 7.73
CA ASP A 236 7.69 15.87 7.61
C ASP A 236 7.92 17.37 7.37
N SER A 237 9.16 17.84 7.27
CA SER A 237 9.46 19.28 7.15
C SER A 237 10.88 19.48 6.63
N ALA A 238 11.07 20.46 5.75
CA ALA A 238 12.39 20.87 5.30
C ALA A 238 13.16 21.59 6.43
N ASN A 239 12.44 22.20 7.37
CA ASN A 239 13.02 22.79 8.57
C ASN A 239 13.33 21.72 9.65
N PRO A 240 14.59 21.60 10.13
CA PRO A 240 14.99 20.60 11.12
C PRO A 240 14.24 20.72 12.45
N LYS A 241 14.13 21.92 13.01
CA LYS A 241 13.50 22.15 14.33
C LYS A 241 12.01 21.80 14.29
N LYS A 242 11.34 22.11 13.18
CA LYS A 242 9.92 21.82 13.00
C LYS A 242 9.67 20.32 12.85
N HIS A 243 10.52 19.62 12.10
CA HIS A 243 10.47 18.16 12.01
C HIS A 243 10.67 17.51 13.38
N ASP A 244 11.73 17.88 14.09
CA ASP A 244 12.06 17.33 15.41
C ASP A 244 10.96 17.59 16.44
N TRP A 245 10.38 18.80 16.46
CA TRP A 245 9.22 19.11 17.28
C TRP A 245 8.01 18.22 16.96
N PHE A 246 7.74 17.96 15.68
CA PHE A 246 6.60 17.16 15.25
C PHE A 246 6.79 15.67 15.54
N ARG A 247 8.03 15.17 15.42
CA ARG A 247 8.45 13.78 15.69
C ARG A 247 8.80 13.51 17.15
N GLY A 248 9.01 14.55 17.94
CA GLY A 248 9.13 14.53 19.39
C GLY A 248 10.53 14.20 19.93
N VAL A 249 11.58 14.21 19.09
CA VAL A 249 12.96 13.95 19.50
C VAL A 249 13.90 14.83 18.66
N GLU A 250 14.83 15.51 19.33
CA GLU A 250 15.86 16.33 18.69
C GLU A 250 16.87 15.46 17.93
N GLY A 251 17.33 15.94 16.77
CA GLY A 251 18.23 15.23 15.86
C GLY A 251 17.54 14.20 14.96
N SER A 252 16.21 14.05 15.06
CA SER A 252 15.46 13.11 14.21
C SER A 252 15.52 13.49 12.73
N TRP A 253 15.52 14.79 12.42
CA TRP A 253 15.64 15.30 11.05
C TRP A 253 16.99 14.91 10.43
N GLU A 254 18.09 15.15 11.15
CA GLU A 254 19.44 14.83 10.67
C GLU A 254 19.58 13.33 10.38
N ARG A 255 19.04 12.49 11.26
CA ARG A 255 19.03 11.03 11.07
C ARG A 255 18.21 10.60 9.86
N ALA A 256 17.04 11.21 9.65
CA ALA A 256 16.18 10.95 8.51
C ALA A 256 16.87 11.35 7.18
N VAL A 257 17.41 12.57 7.10
CA VAL A 257 18.18 13.03 5.92
C VAL A 257 19.36 12.12 5.67
N LYS A 258 20.13 11.78 6.71
CA LYS A 258 21.30 10.92 6.55
C LYS A 258 20.95 9.53 6.04
N THR A 259 19.81 8.98 6.47
CA THR A 259 19.31 7.70 5.97
C THR A 259 18.96 7.77 4.49
N LEU A 260 18.30 8.84 4.04
CA LEU A 260 17.98 9.03 2.63
C LEU A 260 19.26 9.12 1.78
N GLU A 261 20.24 9.92 2.19
CA GLU A 261 21.56 9.98 1.54
C GLU A 261 22.23 8.61 1.44
N ASN A 262 22.23 7.84 2.55
CA ASN A 262 22.83 6.51 2.58
C ASN A 262 22.09 5.55 1.63
N ALA A 263 20.75 5.61 1.59
CA ALA A 263 19.94 4.77 0.72
C ALA A 263 20.15 5.09 -0.77
N VAL A 264 20.26 6.39 -1.11
CA VAL A 264 20.63 6.85 -2.46
C VAL A 264 22.02 6.32 -2.83
N LYS A 265 23.01 6.50 -1.95
CA LYS A 265 24.39 6.03 -2.18
C LYS A 265 24.49 4.52 -2.40
N LEU A 266 23.66 3.74 -1.71
CA LEU A 266 23.61 2.28 -1.86
C LEU A 266 22.74 1.81 -3.03
N GLY A 267 22.08 2.71 -3.75
CA GLY A 267 21.16 2.36 -4.85
C GLY A 267 19.92 1.59 -4.38
N ILE A 268 19.54 1.72 -3.11
CA ILE A 268 18.32 1.11 -2.57
C ILE A 268 17.12 1.95 -3.04
N SER A 269 16.03 1.30 -3.45
CA SER A 269 14.78 2.03 -3.75
C SER A 269 14.34 2.81 -2.51
N ASN A 270 14.29 4.12 -2.61
CA ASN A 270 14.12 4.99 -1.46
C ASN A 270 12.95 5.96 -1.66
N THR A 271 12.28 6.27 -0.56
CA THR A 271 11.18 7.21 -0.52
C THR A 271 11.32 8.14 0.66
N LEU A 272 11.15 9.43 0.41
CA LEU A 272 10.85 10.40 1.46
C LEU A 272 9.34 10.38 1.71
N ALA A 273 8.93 10.00 2.92
CA ALA A 273 7.53 9.94 3.34
C ALA A 273 7.17 11.12 4.25
N VAL A 274 6.11 11.83 3.86
CA VAL A 274 5.60 13.02 4.55
C VAL A 274 4.18 12.73 5.01
N THR A 275 3.86 12.88 6.29
CA THR A 275 2.45 13.00 6.71
C THR A 275 1.99 14.43 6.46
N LEU A 276 1.12 14.62 5.47
CA LEU A 276 0.58 15.94 5.14
C LEU A 276 -0.38 16.42 6.23
N THR A 277 -0.11 17.60 6.76
CA THR A 277 -0.84 18.23 7.87
C THR A 277 -0.90 19.75 7.68
N LYS A 278 -1.75 20.44 8.44
CA LYS A 278 -1.79 21.91 8.45
C LYS A 278 -0.46 22.55 8.83
N VAL A 279 0.41 21.83 9.55
CA VAL A 279 1.70 22.39 9.93
C VAL A 279 2.67 22.44 8.75
N ASN A 280 2.64 21.50 7.81
CA ASN A 280 3.64 21.39 6.74
C ASN A 280 3.09 21.58 5.31
N MET A 281 1.78 21.76 5.14
CA MET A 281 1.21 21.92 3.80
C MET A 281 1.75 23.12 3.01
N ALA A 282 2.20 24.17 3.70
CA ALA A 282 2.83 25.33 3.09
C ALA A 282 4.30 25.10 2.68
N GLU A 283 4.93 24.02 3.17
CA GLU A 283 6.33 23.64 2.88
C GLU A 283 6.43 22.53 1.83
N VAL A 284 5.34 22.22 1.12
CA VAL A 284 5.34 21.12 0.15
C VAL A 284 6.45 21.29 -0.90
N GLU A 285 6.62 22.50 -1.44
CA GLU A 285 7.67 22.79 -2.42
C GLU A 285 9.07 22.69 -1.80
N ASP A 286 9.28 23.23 -0.59
CA ASP A 286 10.57 23.15 0.12
C ASP A 286 10.97 21.69 0.43
N ILE A 287 10.00 20.85 0.80
CA ILE A 287 10.23 19.41 1.03
C ILE A 287 10.61 18.71 -0.27
N LEU A 288 9.98 19.09 -1.38
CA LEU A 288 10.31 18.56 -2.71
C LEU A 288 11.68 19.03 -3.20
N ASP A 289 12.07 20.27 -2.92
CA ASP A 289 13.41 20.79 -3.21
C ASP A 289 14.48 20.04 -2.40
N LEU A 290 14.23 19.80 -1.10
CA LEU A 290 15.10 18.99 -0.27
C LEU A 290 15.23 17.56 -0.83
N ALA A 291 14.11 16.93 -1.17
CA ALA A 291 14.07 15.59 -1.77
C ALA A 291 14.91 15.51 -3.06
N GLU A 292 14.76 16.51 -3.94
CA GLU A 292 15.52 16.62 -5.18
C GLU A 292 17.03 16.78 -4.92
N SER A 293 17.40 17.61 -3.93
CA SER A 293 18.80 17.84 -3.56
C SER A 293 19.49 16.59 -3.02
N ILE A 294 18.75 15.71 -2.32
CA ILE A 294 19.25 14.42 -1.83
C ILE A 294 19.32 13.38 -2.97
N GLY A 295 18.52 13.57 -4.03
CA GLY A 295 18.42 12.64 -5.15
C GLY A 295 17.51 11.44 -4.87
N VAL A 296 16.45 11.63 -4.08
CA VAL A 296 15.53 10.53 -3.75
C VAL A 296 14.76 10.05 -4.99
N TRP A 297 14.43 8.76 -5.01
CA TRP A 297 13.69 8.16 -6.12
C TRP A 297 12.22 8.60 -6.15
N ARG A 298 11.62 8.81 -4.96
CA ARG A 298 10.20 9.09 -4.80
C ARG A 298 9.93 9.90 -3.54
N VAL A 299 8.88 10.73 -3.59
CA VAL A 299 8.25 11.35 -2.43
C VAL A 299 6.80 10.88 -2.34
N VAL A 300 6.37 10.45 -1.15
CA VAL A 300 5.00 10.03 -0.89
C VAL A 300 4.39 10.88 0.22
N PHE A 301 3.32 11.59 -0.09
CA PHE A 301 2.53 12.35 0.86
C PHE A 301 1.39 11.48 1.42
N PHE A 302 1.57 11.04 2.66
CA PHE A 302 0.59 10.32 3.43
C PHE A 302 -0.50 11.26 3.96
N ASN A 303 -1.72 10.75 4.00
CA ASN A 303 -2.79 11.46 4.68
C ASN A 303 -2.61 11.41 6.19
N PHE A 304 -2.92 12.53 6.85
CA PHE A 304 -3.37 12.46 8.21
C PHE A 304 -4.68 11.66 8.31
N VAL A 305 -4.71 10.71 9.26
CA VAL A 305 -5.90 9.93 9.64
C VAL A 305 -6.03 10.02 11.16
N PRO A 306 -7.23 10.33 11.71
CA PRO A 306 -7.41 10.55 13.14
C PRO A 306 -7.48 9.23 13.92
N VAL A 307 -6.35 8.56 14.03
CA VAL A 307 -6.15 7.32 14.80
C VAL A 307 -4.88 7.42 15.65
N GLY A 308 -4.74 6.57 16.67
CA GLY A 308 -3.63 6.67 17.61
C GLY A 308 -3.55 8.04 18.28
N ARG A 309 -2.35 8.65 18.28
CA ARG A 309 -2.14 10.04 18.77
C ARG A 309 -2.76 11.10 17.85
N GLY A 310 -3.10 10.75 16.60
CA GLY A 310 -3.84 11.63 15.69
C GLY A 310 -5.23 12.02 16.23
N LYS A 311 -5.89 11.14 17.00
CA LYS A 311 -7.18 11.47 17.66
C LYS A 311 -7.10 12.65 18.63
N GLU A 312 -5.94 12.85 19.24
CA GLU A 312 -5.68 13.93 20.19
C GLU A 312 -5.25 15.22 19.47
N ASN A 313 -4.98 15.15 18.16
CA ASN A 313 -4.40 16.23 17.36
C ASN A 313 -5.20 16.45 16.06
N LEU A 314 -6.54 16.43 16.14
CA LEU A 314 -7.43 16.61 14.98
C LEU A 314 -7.21 17.94 14.24
N TRP A 315 -6.74 18.96 14.95
CA TRP A 315 -6.37 20.26 14.38
C TRP A 315 -5.25 20.18 13.33
N LEU A 316 -4.51 19.07 13.26
CA LEU A 316 -3.49 18.83 12.23
C LEU A 316 -4.09 18.45 10.87
N ASP A 317 -5.32 17.93 10.81
CA ASP A 317 -5.90 17.46 9.55
C ASP A 317 -6.30 18.63 8.66
N LEU A 318 -6.11 18.47 7.35
CA LEU A 318 -6.51 19.44 6.34
C LEU A 318 -8.03 19.41 6.18
N ASP A 319 -8.63 20.57 5.92
CA ASP A 319 -10.01 20.60 5.44
C ASP A 319 -10.10 20.13 3.97
N PRO A 320 -11.32 19.91 3.44
CA PRO A 320 -11.50 19.43 2.09
C PRO A 320 -10.92 20.32 1.00
N GLN A 321 -10.92 21.65 1.20
CA GLN A 321 -10.40 22.63 0.24
C GLN A 321 -8.87 22.62 0.25
N GLU A 322 -8.27 22.76 1.44
CA GLU A 322 -6.82 22.68 1.65
C GLU A 322 -6.23 21.40 1.04
N ARG A 323 -6.93 20.26 1.23
CA ARG A 323 -6.49 18.98 0.69
C ARG A 323 -6.62 18.91 -0.83
N GLU A 324 -7.70 19.41 -1.41
CA GLU A 324 -7.86 19.46 -2.87
C GLU A 324 -6.75 20.31 -3.51
N GLU A 325 -6.44 21.46 -2.92
CA GLU A 325 -5.39 22.37 -3.38
C GLU A 325 -4.02 21.70 -3.36
N VAL A 326 -3.62 21.12 -2.22
CA VAL A 326 -2.32 20.43 -2.12
C VAL A 326 -2.24 19.27 -3.09
N LEU A 327 -3.27 18.43 -3.22
CA LEU A 327 -3.25 17.31 -4.16
C LEU A 327 -3.11 17.78 -5.62
N ARG A 328 -3.69 18.93 -5.98
CA ARG A 328 -3.49 19.53 -7.31
C ARG A 328 -2.07 20.03 -7.48
N THR A 329 -1.49 20.67 -6.46
CA THR A 329 -0.08 21.10 -6.46
C THR A 329 0.86 19.91 -6.62
N LEU A 330 0.66 18.82 -5.87
CA LEU A 330 1.45 17.60 -5.99
C LEU A 330 1.45 17.04 -7.42
N PHE A 331 0.30 17.04 -8.10
CA PHE A 331 0.23 16.58 -9.48
C PHE A 331 1.00 17.51 -10.44
N ARG A 332 0.89 18.83 -10.28
CA ARG A 332 1.66 19.78 -11.10
C ARG A 332 3.17 19.61 -10.89
N GLU A 333 3.59 19.46 -9.64
CA GLU A 333 4.99 19.22 -9.29
C GLU A 333 5.51 17.89 -9.84
N MET A 334 4.70 16.83 -9.81
CA MET A 334 5.02 15.54 -10.43
C MET A 334 5.32 15.66 -11.93
N LYS A 335 4.67 16.60 -12.63
CA LYS A 335 4.94 16.87 -14.06
C LYS A 335 6.19 17.72 -14.28
N ARG A 336 6.56 18.56 -13.32
CA ARG A 336 7.71 19.46 -13.39
C ARG A 336 9.03 18.77 -13.07
N ARG A 337 9.01 17.83 -12.12
CA ARG A 337 10.22 17.21 -11.55
C ARG A 337 10.51 15.84 -12.16
N LYS A 338 11.74 15.36 -11.96
CA LYS A 338 12.25 14.11 -12.56
C LYS A 338 12.10 12.88 -11.65
N PHE A 339 11.47 13.01 -10.49
CA PHE A 339 11.20 11.93 -9.55
C PHE A 339 9.70 11.79 -9.30
N GLN A 340 9.28 10.66 -8.73
CA GLN A 340 7.87 10.37 -8.52
C GLN A 340 7.31 11.12 -7.31
N ILE A 341 6.18 11.81 -7.49
CA ILE A 341 5.44 12.48 -6.41
C ILE A 341 4.05 11.87 -6.32
N LEU A 342 3.80 11.16 -5.23
CA LEU A 342 2.58 10.41 -5.01
C LEU A 342 1.88 10.84 -3.71
N SER A 343 0.61 10.48 -3.58
CA SER A 343 -0.12 10.65 -2.34
C SER A 343 -0.98 9.43 -2.03
N THR A 344 -0.97 9.00 -0.77
CA THR A 344 -1.84 7.89 -0.32
C THR A 344 -3.31 8.27 -0.26
N ALA A 345 -3.66 9.53 -0.57
CA ALA A 345 -5.04 10.00 -0.65
C ALA A 345 -5.71 9.37 -1.86
N PRO A 346 -6.80 8.59 -1.67
CA PRO A 346 -7.50 8.04 -2.83
C PRO A 346 -8.02 9.15 -3.78
N GLN A 347 -8.25 10.36 -3.25
CA GLN A 347 -8.57 11.56 -4.01
C GLN A 347 -7.51 11.92 -5.06
N TYR A 348 -6.23 11.58 -4.84
CA TYR A 348 -5.16 11.87 -5.80
C TYR A 348 -5.37 11.17 -7.14
N GLY A 349 -5.96 9.96 -7.12
CA GLY A 349 -6.38 9.26 -8.33
C GLY A 349 -7.46 10.02 -9.12
N ARG A 350 -8.41 10.68 -8.44
CA ARG A 350 -9.38 11.58 -9.10
C ARG A 350 -8.70 12.85 -9.61
N VAL A 351 -7.88 13.50 -8.79
CA VAL A 351 -7.23 14.77 -9.14
C VAL A 351 -6.33 14.61 -10.36
N SER A 352 -5.54 13.54 -10.42
CA SER A 352 -4.69 13.22 -11.58
C SER A 352 -5.52 12.98 -12.85
N LEU A 353 -6.63 12.23 -12.78
CA LEU A 353 -7.54 12.07 -13.92
C LEU A 353 -8.15 13.40 -14.38
N GLN A 354 -8.52 14.27 -13.44
CA GLN A 354 -9.12 15.57 -13.75
C GLN A 354 -8.13 16.53 -14.39
N LEU A 355 -6.88 16.56 -13.91
CA LEU A 355 -5.85 17.47 -14.42
C LEU A 355 -5.17 16.99 -15.71
N SER A 356 -5.29 15.70 -16.03
CA SER A 356 -4.73 15.10 -17.25
C SER A 356 -5.76 14.87 -18.35
N ASP A 357 -7.01 15.33 -18.17
CA ASP A 357 -8.13 15.01 -19.06
C ASP A 357 -8.30 13.49 -19.30
N GLY A 358 -8.10 12.69 -18.25
CA GLY A 358 -8.27 11.24 -18.28
C GLY A 358 -7.09 10.44 -18.86
N LYS A 359 -5.97 11.10 -19.20
CA LYS A 359 -4.80 10.47 -19.83
C LYS A 359 -3.82 9.85 -18.83
N GLU A 360 -3.87 10.28 -17.58
CA GLU A 360 -2.93 9.90 -16.53
C GLU A 360 -3.65 9.66 -15.21
N VAL A 361 -3.11 8.75 -14.40
CA VAL A 361 -3.67 8.43 -13.10
C VAL A 361 -2.59 8.03 -12.12
N ALA A 362 -2.68 8.59 -10.92
CA ALA A 362 -1.80 8.28 -9.79
C ALA A 362 -2.62 7.71 -8.63
N PRO A 363 -3.05 6.45 -8.69
CA PRO A 363 -3.84 5.83 -7.63
C PRO A 363 -2.93 5.42 -6.46
N THR A 364 -2.90 6.22 -5.41
CA THR A 364 -2.21 5.95 -4.13
C THR A 364 -0.67 5.84 -4.23
N HIS A 365 -0.12 4.66 -4.55
CA HIS A 365 1.32 4.35 -4.46
C HIS A 365 1.99 4.03 -5.80
N PHE A 366 1.30 4.26 -6.91
CA PHE A 366 1.90 4.14 -8.24
C PHE A 366 1.32 5.20 -9.18
N TYR A 367 2.03 5.44 -10.28
CA TYR A 367 1.67 6.37 -11.34
C TYR A 367 1.68 5.62 -12.67
N VAL A 368 0.66 5.86 -13.49
CA VAL A 368 0.56 5.34 -14.85
C VAL A 368 0.12 6.49 -15.76
N GLY A 369 0.79 6.67 -16.89
CA GLY A 369 0.49 7.75 -17.83
C GLY A 369 0.69 7.33 -19.29
N ASN A 370 -0.02 8.02 -20.19
CA ASN A 370 0.12 7.92 -21.65
C ASN A 370 -0.14 6.52 -22.26
N ASP A 371 -1.13 5.79 -21.76
CA ASP A 371 -1.55 4.50 -22.35
C ASP A 371 -3.11 4.35 -22.36
N PRO A 372 -3.73 3.88 -23.45
CA PRO A 372 -5.19 3.72 -23.56
C PRO A 372 -5.81 2.75 -22.52
N VAL A 373 -4.99 1.91 -21.87
CA VAL A 373 -5.40 0.94 -20.85
C VAL A 373 -5.31 1.51 -19.42
N VAL A 374 -4.76 2.71 -19.25
CA VAL A 374 -4.49 3.39 -17.96
C VAL A 374 -5.72 3.47 -17.07
N ARG A 375 -6.84 3.93 -17.63
CA ARG A 375 -8.08 4.09 -16.86
C ARG A 375 -8.66 2.74 -16.43
N ALA A 376 -8.61 1.74 -17.31
CA ALA A 376 -9.10 0.40 -17.01
C ALA A 376 -8.25 -0.25 -15.91
N VAL A 377 -6.93 -0.13 -15.96
CA VAL A 377 -6.03 -0.62 -14.90
C VAL A 377 -6.28 0.13 -13.59
N ALA A 378 -6.42 1.45 -13.62
CA ALA A 378 -6.68 2.22 -12.41
C ALA A 378 -8.07 1.96 -11.80
N GLU A 379 -9.09 1.63 -12.59
CA GLU A 379 -10.38 1.14 -12.07
C GLU A 379 -10.27 -0.30 -11.54
N PHE A 380 -9.33 -1.09 -12.07
CA PHE A 380 -9.10 -2.48 -11.66
C PHE A 380 -8.34 -2.59 -10.33
N VAL A 381 -7.28 -1.78 -10.14
CA VAL A 381 -6.40 -1.81 -8.97
C VAL A 381 -6.43 -0.57 -8.08
N GLY A 382 -7.01 0.55 -8.54
CA GLY A 382 -6.95 1.83 -7.84
C GLY A 382 -7.92 1.97 -6.67
N GLY A 383 -7.94 3.19 -6.12
CA GLY A 383 -8.68 3.55 -4.92
C GLY A 383 -8.06 3.04 -3.63
N CYS A 384 -8.82 3.11 -2.54
CA CYS A 384 -8.39 2.55 -1.27
C CYS A 384 -8.21 1.02 -1.38
N GLY A 385 -6.99 0.55 -1.14
CA GLY A 385 -6.60 -0.86 -1.22
C GLY A 385 -6.97 -1.72 -0.01
N ALA A 386 -7.46 -1.12 1.09
CA ALA A 386 -7.80 -1.82 2.33
C ALA A 386 -8.78 -2.98 2.07
N GLY A 387 -8.39 -4.18 2.48
CA GLY A 387 -9.16 -5.42 2.27
C GLY A 387 -9.23 -5.89 0.82
N ARG A 388 -8.53 -5.25 -0.12
CA ARG A 388 -8.53 -5.59 -1.56
C ARG A 388 -7.17 -6.04 -2.07
N ILE A 389 -6.18 -5.16 -1.96
CA ILE A 389 -4.79 -5.39 -2.39
C ILE A 389 -3.81 -5.15 -1.24
N TYR A 390 -4.33 -4.76 -0.09
CA TYR A 390 -3.60 -4.31 1.08
C TYR A 390 -4.31 -4.76 2.36
N ALA A 391 -3.54 -5.20 3.34
CA ALA A 391 -3.98 -5.37 4.73
C ALA A 391 -2.87 -5.00 5.71
N GLY A 392 -3.26 -4.69 6.94
CA GLY A 392 -2.36 -4.51 8.07
C GLY A 392 -2.31 -5.74 8.97
N ILE A 393 -1.18 -5.96 9.63
CA ILE A 393 -1.06 -6.94 10.73
C ILE A 393 -0.42 -6.23 11.92
N GLN A 394 -1.00 -6.40 13.11
CA GLN A 394 -0.49 -5.84 14.37
C GLN A 394 0.65 -6.68 14.96
N PRO A 395 1.43 -6.14 15.92
CA PRO A 395 2.55 -6.84 16.52
C PRO A 395 2.20 -8.19 17.16
N ASN A 396 0.95 -8.39 17.57
CA ASN A 396 0.44 -9.61 18.21
C ASN A 396 -0.33 -10.54 17.24
N GLY A 397 -0.20 -10.32 15.93
CA GLY A 397 -0.80 -11.17 14.90
C GLY A 397 -2.25 -10.86 14.54
N ILE A 398 -2.85 -9.80 15.12
CA ILE A 398 -4.20 -9.36 14.72
C ILE A 398 -4.15 -8.80 13.29
N VAL A 399 -4.98 -9.33 12.40
CA VAL A 399 -5.16 -8.82 11.05
C VAL A 399 -6.17 -7.67 11.08
N ILE A 400 -5.88 -6.60 10.35
CA ILE A 400 -6.72 -5.40 10.20
C ILE A 400 -6.81 -4.99 8.72
N PRO A 401 -7.88 -4.32 8.26
CA PRO A 401 -8.01 -3.94 6.85
C PRO A 401 -6.93 -2.95 6.40
N CYS A 402 -6.46 -2.10 7.31
CA CYS A 402 -5.40 -1.13 7.07
C CYS A 402 -4.74 -0.71 8.39
N VAL A 403 -3.45 -0.35 8.38
CA VAL A 403 -2.74 0.12 9.59
C VAL A 403 -3.36 1.37 10.22
N PHE A 404 -4.08 2.17 9.42
CA PHE A 404 -4.83 3.33 9.90
C PHE A 404 -6.27 3.00 10.32
N MET A 405 -6.67 1.73 10.25
CA MET A 405 -8.03 1.26 10.57
C MET A 405 -7.93 0.09 11.55
N PRO A 406 -7.78 0.36 12.86
CA PRO A 406 -7.54 -0.65 13.89
C PRO A 406 -8.81 -1.43 14.25
N ILE A 407 -9.45 -2.04 13.24
CA ILE A 407 -10.62 -2.92 13.37
C ILE A 407 -10.12 -4.36 13.19
N PRO A 408 -10.08 -5.18 14.25
CA PRO A 408 -9.68 -6.58 14.14
C PRO A 408 -10.61 -7.35 13.18
N VAL A 409 -10.03 -8.09 12.24
CA VAL A 409 -10.77 -9.01 11.35
C VAL A 409 -10.39 -10.47 11.55
N GLY A 410 -9.37 -10.75 12.37
CA GLY A 410 -8.92 -12.09 12.71
C GLY A 410 -7.56 -12.05 13.43
N ASN A 411 -7.05 -13.22 13.84
CA ASN A 411 -5.70 -13.35 14.40
C ASN A 411 -5.01 -14.59 13.83
N VAL A 412 -3.81 -14.41 13.27
CA VAL A 412 -3.00 -15.45 12.60
C VAL A 412 -2.53 -16.58 13.53
N ARG A 413 -2.59 -16.39 14.85
CA ARG A 413 -2.37 -17.45 15.85
C ARG A 413 -3.49 -18.48 15.90
N LYS A 414 -4.71 -18.08 15.51
CA LYS A 414 -5.93 -18.89 15.68
C LYS A 414 -6.50 -19.41 14.37
N THR A 415 -6.34 -18.63 13.31
CA THR A 415 -6.96 -18.88 12.01
C THR A 415 -5.94 -18.53 10.95
N SER A 416 -5.84 -19.33 9.90
CA SER A 416 -4.90 -19.06 8.83
C SER A 416 -5.17 -17.69 8.20
N PHE A 417 -4.12 -16.98 7.77
CA PHE A 417 -4.29 -15.68 7.10
C PHE A 417 -5.26 -15.75 5.91
N TRP A 418 -5.21 -16.85 5.14
CA TRP A 418 -6.08 -17.08 3.99
C TRP A 418 -7.57 -17.11 4.36
N GLU A 419 -7.94 -17.84 5.41
CA GLU A 419 -9.32 -17.94 5.87
C GLU A 419 -9.85 -16.59 6.37
N ILE A 420 -9.02 -15.85 7.12
CA ILE A 420 -9.34 -14.49 7.56
C ILE A 420 -9.62 -13.60 6.35
N TRP A 421 -8.74 -13.64 5.35
CA TRP A 421 -8.85 -12.82 4.15
C TRP A 421 -10.09 -13.15 3.31
N GLU A 422 -10.41 -14.43 3.10
CA GLU A 422 -11.54 -14.82 2.25
C GLU A 422 -12.89 -14.57 2.95
N HIS A 423 -12.99 -14.92 4.24
CA HIS A 423 -14.28 -15.03 4.93
C HIS A 423 -14.65 -13.83 5.81
N SER A 424 -13.74 -12.87 6.04
CA SER A 424 -14.08 -11.66 6.78
C SER A 424 -15.18 -10.84 6.10
N SER A 425 -16.29 -10.61 6.81
CA SER A 425 -17.41 -9.78 6.33
C SER A 425 -16.96 -8.36 5.99
N LEU A 426 -16.20 -7.73 6.90
CA LEU A 426 -15.71 -6.36 6.70
C LEU A 426 -14.77 -6.25 5.50
N LEU A 427 -13.85 -7.19 5.30
CA LEU A 427 -12.99 -7.16 4.12
C LEU A 427 -13.81 -7.31 2.83
N ASN A 428 -14.82 -8.18 2.84
CA ASN A 428 -15.74 -8.32 1.71
C ASN A 428 -16.59 -7.07 1.46
N ASP A 429 -17.03 -6.36 2.49
CA ASP A 429 -17.71 -5.08 2.34
C ASP A 429 -16.80 -3.98 1.77
N LEU A 430 -15.52 -3.95 2.16
CA LEU A 430 -14.54 -2.98 1.63
C LEU A 430 -14.13 -3.25 0.18
N ARG A 431 -14.26 -4.50 -0.28
CA ARG A 431 -14.03 -4.91 -1.68
C ARG A 431 -15.10 -4.37 -2.61
N ASP A 432 -16.32 -4.22 -2.11
CA ASP A 432 -17.50 -3.78 -2.82
C ASP A 432 -17.68 -2.26 -2.70
N LYS A 433 -17.33 -1.53 -3.78
CA LYS A 433 -17.44 -0.07 -3.79
C LYS A 433 -18.89 0.43 -3.87
N ASP A 434 -19.85 -0.43 -4.21
CA ASP A 434 -21.27 -0.09 -4.26
C ASP A 434 -21.90 -0.05 -2.85
N LYS A 435 -21.27 -0.69 -1.86
CA LYS A 435 -21.68 -0.61 -0.43
C LYS A 435 -21.24 0.67 0.29
N LEU A 436 -20.44 1.52 -0.35
CA LEU A 436 -20.01 2.78 0.26
C LEU A 436 -21.20 3.73 0.46
N LYS A 437 -21.31 4.31 1.66
CA LYS A 437 -22.38 5.24 2.02
C LYS A 437 -22.09 6.66 1.51
N GLY A 438 -23.12 7.50 1.52
CA GLY A 438 -23.03 8.91 1.13
C GLY A 438 -22.65 9.08 -0.34
N PHE A 439 -21.95 10.18 -0.67
CA PHE A 439 -21.58 10.46 -2.05
C PHE A 439 -20.53 9.47 -2.61
N CYS A 440 -19.72 8.85 -1.76
CA CYS A 440 -18.67 7.92 -2.19
C CYS A 440 -19.21 6.72 -2.99
N GLY A 441 -20.38 6.17 -2.63
CA GLY A 441 -20.99 5.03 -3.34
C GLY A 441 -21.55 5.34 -4.73
N ARG A 442 -21.94 6.59 -4.97
CA ARG A 442 -22.51 7.05 -6.25
C ARG A 442 -21.59 7.97 -7.06
N CYS A 443 -20.38 8.22 -6.57
CA CYS A 443 -19.41 9.09 -7.23
C CYS A 443 -18.90 8.47 -8.54
N PRO A 444 -18.78 9.23 -9.65
CA PRO A 444 -18.26 8.70 -10.91
C PRO A 444 -16.80 8.22 -10.83
N TYR A 445 -16.06 8.63 -9.79
CA TYR A 445 -14.68 8.20 -9.53
C TYR A 445 -14.56 7.09 -8.47
N ARG A 446 -15.66 6.44 -8.06
CA ARG A 446 -15.67 5.49 -6.92
C ARG A 446 -14.70 4.31 -7.05
N TYR A 447 -14.42 3.85 -8.27
CA TYR A 447 -13.52 2.72 -8.52
C TYR A 447 -12.03 3.12 -8.58
N VAL A 448 -11.73 4.40 -8.87
CA VAL A 448 -10.34 4.93 -8.87
C VAL A 448 -9.97 5.60 -7.55
N CYS A 449 -10.97 6.07 -6.80
CA CYS A 449 -10.81 6.79 -5.53
C CYS A 449 -11.59 6.07 -4.43
N GLY A 450 -12.91 6.24 -4.42
CA GLY A 450 -13.80 5.70 -3.37
C GLY A 450 -13.57 6.29 -1.98
N GLY A 451 -12.69 7.28 -1.81
CA GLY A 451 -12.35 7.92 -0.53
C GLY A 451 -11.53 7.04 0.43
N CYS A 452 -10.85 7.67 1.38
CA CYS A 452 -10.08 7.01 2.43
C CYS A 452 -11.01 6.37 3.46
N ARG A 453 -11.07 5.04 3.45
CA ARG A 453 -11.91 4.26 4.37
C ARG A 453 -11.42 4.38 5.82
N ALA A 454 -10.11 4.53 6.02
CA ALA A 454 -9.54 4.76 7.34
C ALA A 454 -9.92 6.13 7.92
N ARG A 455 -10.00 7.18 7.09
CA ARG A 455 -10.48 8.50 7.53
C ARG A 455 -11.98 8.46 7.84
N ALA A 456 -12.78 7.82 7.00
CA ALA A 456 -14.20 7.60 7.27
C ALA A 456 -14.41 6.92 8.63
N TYR A 457 -13.69 5.82 8.90
CA TYR A 457 -13.71 5.16 10.20
C TYR A 457 -13.23 6.07 11.34
N GLY A 458 -12.12 6.80 11.14
CA GLY A 458 -11.55 7.65 12.17
C GLY A 458 -12.48 8.77 12.66
N TYR A 459 -13.31 9.33 11.76
CA TYR A 459 -14.28 10.37 12.12
C TYR A 459 -15.66 9.84 12.51
N PHE A 460 -16.15 8.79 11.84
CA PHE A 460 -17.53 8.32 11.98
C PHE A 460 -17.68 6.98 12.72
N GLY A 461 -16.58 6.28 12.99
CA GLY A 461 -16.61 4.91 13.52
C GLY A 461 -17.08 3.87 12.51
N ASP A 462 -17.34 4.26 11.26
CA ASP A 462 -17.83 3.40 10.19
C ASP A 462 -16.92 3.50 8.95
N PRO A 463 -16.23 2.40 8.56
CA PRO A 463 -15.33 2.42 7.40
C PRO A 463 -16.05 2.57 6.04
N LEU A 464 -17.37 2.33 6.00
CA LEU A 464 -18.21 2.52 4.81
C LEU A 464 -18.80 3.93 4.71
N ALA A 465 -18.67 4.76 5.75
CA ALA A 465 -19.11 6.15 5.75
C ALA A 465 -18.41 6.98 4.65
N PRO A 466 -18.98 8.13 4.22
CA PRO A 466 -18.29 9.02 3.31
C PRO A 466 -16.94 9.49 3.88
N ASP A 467 -15.95 9.71 3.01
CA ASP A 467 -14.68 10.32 3.44
C ASP A 467 -14.89 11.84 3.61
N PRO A 468 -14.82 12.38 4.84
CA PRO A 468 -15.15 13.78 5.08
C PRO A 468 -14.06 14.73 4.58
N GLY A 469 -12.86 14.23 4.29
CA GLY A 469 -11.77 15.04 3.74
C GLY A 469 -11.85 15.30 2.23
N CYS A 470 -12.92 14.84 1.57
CA CYS A 470 -13.14 15.06 0.14
C CYS A 470 -13.97 16.33 -0.10
N ILE A 471 -13.60 17.16 -1.08
CA ILE A 471 -14.36 18.37 -1.45
C ILE A 471 -15.82 18.09 -1.83
N LEU A 472 -16.11 16.89 -2.36
CA LEU A 472 -17.47 16.44 -2.71
C LEU A 472 -18.29 15.95 -1.50
N ASN A 473 -17.67 15.89 -0.32
CA ASN A 473 -18.29 15.55 0.97
C ASN A 473 -18.11 16.69 1.99
N SER A 474 -17.89 17.93 1.54
CA SER A 474 -17.58 19.07 2.42
C SER A 474 -18.65 19.34 3.48
N SER A 475 -19.93 19.03 3.20
CA SER A 475 -21.02 19.13 4.18
C SER A 475 -20.75 18.29 5.44
N TYR A 476 -20.23 17.08 5.28
CA TYR A 476 -19.89 16.20 6.40
C TYR A 476 -18.75 16.79 7.25
N TRP A 477 -17.79 17.46 6.63
CA TRP A 477 -16.70 18.15 7.33
C TRP A 477 -17.23 19.34 8.16
N GLU A 478 -18.13 20.14 7.59
CA GLU A 478 -18.73 21.26 8.32
C GLU A 478 -19.64 20.81 9.46
N GLU A 479 -20.31 19.68 9.34
CA GLU A 479 -21.02 19.03 10.45
C GLU A 479 -20.09 18.60 11.57
N LEU A 480 -18.96 17.95 11.26
CA LEU A 480 -17.95 17.57 12.25
C LEU A 480 -17.41 18.79 13.00
N LYS A 481 -17.05 19.86 12.29
CA LYS A 481 -16.57 21.12 12.91
C LYS A 481 -17.62 21.76 13.81
N ARG A 482 -18.90 21.76 13.42
CA ARG A 482 -20.00 22.25 14.26
C ARG A 482 -20.17 21.39 15.52
N GLY A 483 -20.12 20.08 15.38
CA GLY A 483 -20.21 19.14 16.50
C GLY A 483 -19.05 19.26 17.49
N GLU A 484 -17.82 19.48 17.01
CA GLU A 484 -16.67 19.77 17.88
C GLU A 484 -16.82 21.09 18.63
N LYS A 485 -17.22 22.16 17.93
CA LYS A 485 -17.50 23.46 18.57
C LYS A 485 -18.59 23.35 19.64
N ALA A 486 -19.63 22.57 19.40
CA ALA A 486 -20.68 22.31 20.39
C ALA A 486 -20.15 21.53 21.61
N LYS A 487 -19.29 20.52 21.43
CA LYS A 487 -18.67 19.77 22.54
C LYS A 487 -17.74 20.66 23.39
N VAL A 488 -17.00 21.57 22.76
CA VAL A 488 -16.15 22.56 23.43
C VAL A 488 -16.99 23.60 24.19
N ALA A 489 -18.11 24.05 23.60
CA ALA A 489 -19.01 25.03 24.22
C ALA A 489 -19.77 24.47 25.45
N VAL A 490 -20.05 23.16 25.50
CA VAL A 490 -20.74 22.48 26.62
C VAL A 490 -19.76 22.08 27.75
N GLY A 491 -18.51 22.55 27.73
CA GLY A 491 -17.59 22.42 28.86
C GLY A 491 -16.91 21.05 29.01
N GLN A 492 -17.02 20.15 28.03
CA GLN A 492 -16.17 18.96 27.96
C GLN A 492 -14.76 19.36 27.51
N ARG A 493 -13.98 19.98 28.40
CA ARG A 493 -12.54 20.19 28.17
C ARG A 493 -11.86 18.83 27.96
N PRO A 494 -10.92 18.68 27.01
CA PRO A 494 -10.07 17.50 26.97
C PRO A 494 -9.37 17.40 28.32
N ARG A 495 -9.40 16.21 28.95
CA ARG A 495 -8.68 15.96 30.21
C ARG A 495 -7.22 16.36 30.01
N LYS A 496 -6.81 17.50 30.56
CA LYS A 496 -5.39 17.83 30.72
C LYS A 496 -4.77 16.69 31.51
N GLY A 497 -3.72 16.08 30.97
CA GLY A 497 -2.96 15.04 31.66
C GLY A 497 -2.57 15.55 33.04
N GLY A 498 -3.10 14.90 34.07
CA GLY A 498 -2.67 15.13 35.45
C GLY A 498 -1.32 14.46 35.65
N ALA A 499 -0.28 15.27 35.79
CA ALA A 499 0.85 14.93 36.62
C ALA A 499 0.46 15.12 38.10
N GLY A 500 0.92 14.23 38.97
CA GLY A 500 0.75 14.28 40.44
C GLY A 500 0.04 13.01 40.95
N ALA A 501 0.78 12.02 41.48
CA ALA A 501 1.33 11.94 42.85
C ALA A 501 0.38 11.17 43.78
N GLY A 502 0.88 10.08 44.39
CA GLY A 502 0.20 9.43 45.52
C GLY A 502 0.43 7.93 45.63
N ILE A 503 1.51 7.58 46.33
CA ILE A 503 1.83 6.34 47.09
C ILE A 503 1.98 5.04 46.30
#